data_AF-A0A4U7DCX4-F1
#
_entry.id   AF-A0A4U7DCX4-F1
#
_cell.length_a   1.000
_cell.length_b   1.000
_cell.length_c   1.000
_cell.angle_alpha   90.00
_cell.angle_beta   90.00
_cell.angle_gamma   90.00
#
_symmetry.space_group_name_H-M   'P 1'
#
loop_
_entity.id
_entity.type
_entity.pdbx_description
1 polymer ?
#
loop_
_entity_poly.entity_id
_entity_poly.type
_entity_poly.pdbx_seq_one_letter_code
_entity_poly.pdbx_strand_id
1 'polypeptide(L)'
;MPLAQLLEQYVSLGIFVLAAGLSVLSFLAWRRERDRRMWIVTLGYAMFAVYGFIVFLEYPLLPYFPYATLELLEHGSAILILGGLLAFFVALTRD
;
A
#
# COMPACT_ATOMS: atom_id res chain seq x y z
N MET A 1 20.21 -9.10 -11.80
CA MET A 1 19.06 -9.42 -10.93
C MET A 1 18.22 -10.48 -11.64
N PRO A 2 17.76 -11.53 -10.95
CA PRO A 2 16.80 -12.49 -11.51
C PRO A 2 15.51 -11.80 -11.95
N LEU A 3 14.88 -12.33 -13.01
CA LEU A 3 13.66 -11.76 -13.61
C LEU A 3 12.52 -11.58 -12.60
N ALA A 4 12.37 -12.51 -11.66
CA ALA A 4 11.35 -12.47 -10.61
C ALA A 4 11.47 -11.21 -9.73
N GLN A 5 12.70 -10.83 -9.35
CA GLN A 5 12.96 -9.66 -8.51
C GLN A 5 12.62 -8.35 -9.23
N LEU A 6 12.95 -8.25 -10.52
CA LEU A 6 12.57 -7.07 -11.31
C LEU A 6 11.05 -6.94 -11.42
N LEU A 7 10.36 -8.06 -11.68
CA LEU A 7 8.90 -8.06 -11.75
C LEU A 7 8.28 -7.60 -10.43
N GLU A 8 8.74 -8.14 -9.31
CA GLU A 8 8.27 -7.75 -7.99
C GLU A 8 8.51 -6.26 -7.71
N GLN A 9 9.69 -5.73 -8.03
CA GLN A 9 10.01 -4.32 -7.85
C GLN A 9 9.13 -3.41 -8.72
N TYR A 10 8.89 -3.75 -9.99
CA TYR A 10 8.04 -2.93 -10.87
C TYR A 10 6.56 -3.04 -10.51
N VAL A 11 6.09 -4.21 -10.12
CA VAL A 11 4.69 -4.42 -9.70
C VAL A 11 4.43 -3.69 -8.39
N SER A 12 5.32 -3.78 -7.40
CA SER A 12 5.20 -3.05 -6.13
C SER A 12 5.22 -1.53 -6.33
N LEU A 13 6.08 -1.02 -7.24
CA LEU A 13 6.05 0.38 -7.66
C LEU A 13 4.69 0.75 -8.28
N GLY A 14 4.14 -0.10 -9.15
CA GLY A 14 2.81 0.07 -9.74
C GLY A 14 1.71 0.15 -8.67
N ILE A 15 1.74 -0.75 -7.68
CA ILE A 15 0.81 -0.73 -6.54
C ILE A 15 0.95 0.59 -5.79
N PHE A 16 2.17 1.01 -5.46
CA PHE A 16 2.41 2.27 -4.75
C PHE A 16 1.82 3.47 -5.50
N VAL A 17 2.16 3.62 -6.79
CA VAL A 17 1.71 4.77 -7.60
C VAL A 17 0.18 4.81 -7.71
N LEU A 18 -0.44 3.66 -8.03
CA LEU A 18 -1.88 3.58 -8.21
C LEU A 18 -2.61 3.79 -6.88
N ALA A 19 -2.19 3.11 -5.81
CA ALA A 19 -2.82 3.22 -4.51
C ALA A 19 -2.63 4.62 -3.90
N ALA A 20 -1.47 5.24 -4.05
CA ALA A 20 -1.23 6.62 -3.62
C ALA A 20 -2.12 7.59 -4.41
N GLY A 21 -2.21 7.44 -5.73
CA GLY A 21 -3.10 8.24 -6.58
C GLY A 21 -4.57 8.10 -6.15
N LEU A 22 -5.05 6.88 -5.97
CA LEU A 22 -6.41 6.61 -5.51
C LEU A 22 -6.66 7.12 -4.09
N SER A 23 -5.68 7.03 -3.20
CA SER A 23 -5.76 7.60 -1.85
C SER A 23 -5.92 9.13 -1.91
N VAL A 24 -5.11 9.82 -2.71
CA VAL A 24 -5.22 11.28 -2.90
C VAL A 24 -6.58 11.67 -3.49
N LEU A 25 -7.04 10.99 -4.53
CA LEU A 25 -8.35 11.25 -5.13
C LEU A 25 -9.48 11.00 -4.12
N SER A 26 -9.39 9.91 -3.35
CA SER A 26 -10.37 9.59 -2.31
C SER A 26 -10.37 10.63 -1.19
N PHE A 27 -9.20 11.13 -0.81
CA PHE A 27 -9.05 12.19 0.17
C PHE A 27 -9.66 13.51 -0.32
N LEU A 28 -9.45 13.86 -1.59
CA LEU A 28 -10.06 15.05 -2.20
C LEU A 28 -11.59 14.93 -2.25
N ALA A 29 -12.12 13.76 -2.59
CA ALA A 29 -13.56 13.50 -2.55
C ALA A 29 -14.11 13.59 -1.12
N TRP A 30 -13.41 13.01 -0.15
CA TRP A 30 -13.74 13.15 1.27
C TRP A 30 -13.78 14.61 1.71
N ARG A 31 -12.81 15.44 1.29
CA ARG A 31 -12.78 16.87 1.62
C ARG A 31 -14.00 17.61 1.06
N ARG A 32 -14.51 17.19 -0.10
CA ARG A 32 -15.66 17.80 -0.77
C ARG A 32 -16.99 17.40 -0.13
N GLU A 33 -17.20 16.12 0.12
CA GLU A 33 -18.50 15.57 0.55
C GLU A 33 -18.59 15.37 2.06
N ARG A 34 -17.44 15.34 2.76
CA ARG A 34 -17.29 14.98 4.19
C ARG A 34 -17.92 13.64 4.59
N ASP A 35 -18.12 12.75 3.62
CA ASP A 35 -18.62 11.42 3.87
C ASP A 35 -17.61 10.59 4.68
N ARG A 36 -18.03 10.10 5.84
CA ARG A 36 -17.21 9.25 6.71
C ARG A 36 -16.75 7.97 6.01
N ARG A 37 -17.51 7.46 5.04
CA ARG A 37 -17.15 6.29 4.24
C ARG A 37 -15.89 6.54 3.42
N MET A 38 -15.80 7.72 2.79
CA MET A 38 -14.70 8.05 1.88
C MET A 38 -13.35 8.17 2.62
N TRP A 39 -13.38 8.55 3.91
CA TRP A 39 -12.18 8.53 4.75
C TRP A 39 -11.64 7.10 4.95
N ILE A 40 -12.51 6.12 5.17
CA ILE A 40 -12.11 4.72 5.37
C ILE A 40 -11.50 4.14 4.09
N VAL A 41 -12.10 4.46 2.94
CA VAL A 41 -11.57 4.11 1.61
C VAL A 41 -10.19 4.72 1.38
N THR A 42 -10.02 5.99 1.74
CA THR A 42 -8.72 6.69 1.67
C THR A 42 -7.65 5.97 2.48
N LEU A 43 -8.01 5.53 3.69
CA LEU A 43 -7.12 4.79 4.59
C LEU A 43 -6.78 3.42 4.00
N GLY A 44 -7.76 2.71 3.43
CA GLY A 44 -7.51 1.46 2.72
C GLY A 44 -6.51 1.60 1.58
N TYR A 45 -6.69 2.60 0.70
CA TYR A 45 -5.72 2.91 -0.34
C TYR A 45 -4.36 3.33 0.20
N ALA A 46 -4.31 4.07 1.29
CA ALA A 46 -3.04 4.45 1.92
C ALA A 46 -2.27 3.23 2.43
N MET A 47 -2.94 2.23 3.00
CA MET A 47 -2.30 1.00 3.46
C MET A 47 -1.68 0.21 2.31
N PHE A 48 -2.40 0.08 1.19
CA PHE A 48 -1.84 -0.53 -0.02
C PHE A 48 -0.67 0.26 -0.60
N ALA A 49 -0.72 1.59 -0.55
CA ALA A 49 0.38 2.44 -1.00
C ALA A 49 1.63 2.22 -0.14
N VAL A 50 1.48 2.20 1.20
CA VAL A 50 2.61 1.96 2.12
C VAL A 50 3.20 0.57 1.91
N TYR A 51 2.38 -0.46 1.73
CA TYR A 51 2.85 -1.80 1.37
C TYR A 51 3.68 -1.79 0.08
N GLY A 52 3.13 -1.25 -1.02
CA GLY A 52 3.84 -1.20 -2.30
C GLY A 52 5.15 -0.42 -2.21
N PHE A 53 5.19 0.63 -1.39
CA PHE A 53 6.40 1.40 -1.13
C PHE A 53 7.46 0.61 -0.36
N ILE A 54 7.06 -0.13 0.68
CA ILE A 54 7.98 -0.96 1.48
C ILE A 54 8.63 -2.03 0.60
N VAL A 55 7.84 -2.79 -0.17
CA VAL A 55 8.36 -3.84 -1.06
C VAL A 55 9.24 -3.26 -2.16
N PHE A 56 8.85 -2.11 -2.74
CA PHE A 56 9.68 -1.43 -3.72
C PHE A 56 11.06 -1.02 -3.15
N LEU A 57 11.09 -0.58 -1.88
CA LEU A 57 12.31 -0.13 -1.21
C LEU A 57 13.25 -1.27 -0.83
N GLU A 58 12.79 -2.52 -0.77
CA GLU A 58 13.63 -3.66 -0.41
C GLU A 58 14.92 -3.69 -1.25
N TYR A 59 14.77 -3.68 -2.58
CA TYR A 59 15.89 -3.78 -3.53
C TYR A 59 16.88 -2.61 -3.45
N PRO A 60 16.44 -1.32 -3.44
CA PRO A 60 17.34 -0.19 -3.19
C PRO A 60 18.03 -0.21 -1.82
N LEU A 61 17.43 -0.84 -0.80
CA LEU A 61 17.93 -0.85 0.57
C LEU A 61 18.85 -2.03 0.90
N LEU A 62 18.91 -3.07 0.05
CA LEU A 62 19.81 -4.22 0.20
C LEU A 62 21.28 -3.85 0.50
N PRO A 63 21.87 -2.77 -0.08
CA PRO A 63 23.25 -2.40 0.23
C PRO A 63 23.45 -1.79 1.64
N TYR A 64 22.37 -1.31 2.26
CA TYR A 64 22.42 -0.52 3.49
C TYR A 64 21.94 -1.29 4.72
N PHE A 65 21.09 -2.30 4.53
CA PHE A 65 20.46 -3.05 5.61
C PHE A 65 20.67 -4.57 5.47
N PRO A 66 20.67 -5.33 6.57
CA PRO A 66 20.73 -6.79 6.51
C PRO A 66 19.52 -7.38 5.76
N TYR A 67 19.77 -8.38 4.92
CA TYR A 67 18.73 -9.09 4.16
C TYR A 67 17.59 -9.59 5.07
N ALA A 68 17.91 -10.21 6.20
CA ALA A 68 16.90 -10.73 7.13
C ALA A 68 15.95 -9.65 7.68
N THR A 69 16.42 -8.41 7.83
CA THR A 69 15.58 -7.29 8.27
C THR A 69 14.65 -6.82 7.16
N LEU A 70 15.14 -6.78 5.92
CA LEU A 70 14.37 -6.39 4.75
C LEU A 70 13.29 -7.43 4.42
N GLU A 71 13.65 -8.72 4.43
CA GLU A 71 12.73 -9.84 4.23
C GLU A 71 11.62 -9.84 5.30
N LEU A 72 11.96 -9.63 6.58
CA LEU A 72 10.97 -9.51 7.66
C LEU A 72 10.04 -8.31 7.44
N LEU A 73 10.58 -7.18 6.98
CA LEU A 73 9.81 -5.96 6.76
C LEU A 73 8.85 -6.11 5.57
N GLU A 74 9.32 -6.70 4.48
CA GLU A 74 8.54 -7.02 3.30
C GLU A 74 7.37 -7.95 3.67
N HIS A 75 7.67 -9.09 4.30
CA HIS A 75 6.66 -10.08 4.70
C HIS A 75 5.72 -9.54 5.78
N GLY A 76 6.26 -8.81 6.76
CA GLY A 76 5.48 -8.18 7.82
C GLY A 76 4.53 -7.10 7.30
N SER A 77 4.93 -6.38 6.26
CA SER A 77 4.10 -5.34 5.64
C SER A 77 2.86 -5.89 4.94
N ALA A 78 2.80 -7.18 4.64
CA ALA A 78 1.60 -7.83 4.08
C ALA A 78 0.37 -7.70 5.00
N ILE A 79 0.55 -7.43 6.30
CA ILE A 79 -0.56 -7.13 7.21
C ILE A 79 -1.32 -5.85 6.80
N LEU A 80 -0.65 -4.93 6.09
CA LEU A 80 -1.27 -3.72 5.56
C LEU A 80 -2.28 -4.04 4.46
N ILE A 81 -2.04 -5.09 3.66
CA ILE A 81 -3.00 -5.58 2.66
C ILE A 81 -4.27 -6.03 3.38
N LEU A 82 -4.13 -6.84 4.43
CA LEU A 82 -5.28 -7.33 5.21
C LEU A 82 -6.06 -6.19 5.83
N GLY A 83 -5.39 -5.22 6.44
CA GLY A 83 -6.03 -4.03 6.99
C GLY A 83 -6.71 -3.16 5.92
N GLY A 84 -6.10 -3.05 4.73
CA GLY A 84 -6.70 -2.36 3.59
C GLY A 84 -8.00 -3.03 3.13
N LEU A 85 -7.99 -4.35 2.96
CA LEU A 85 -9.18 -5.13 2.60
C LEU A 85 -10.28 -5.00 3.66
N LEU A 86 -9.92 -5.06 4.94
CA LEU A 86 -10.87 -4.82 6.04
C LEU A 86 -11.45 -3.40 5.98
N ALA A 87 -10.63 -2.38 5.70
CA ALA A 87 -11.11 -1.02 5.54
C ALA A 87 -12.13 -0.90 4.41
N PHE A 88 -11.90 -1.54 3.26
CA PHE A 88 -12.87 -1.58 2.16
C PHE A 88 -14.17 -2.29 2.56
N PHE A 89 -14.08 -3.41 3.26
CA PHE A 89 -15.26 -4.12 3.76
C PHE A 89 -16.07 -3.27 4.75
N VAL A 90 -15.40 -2.58 5.68
CA VAL A 90 -16.03 -1.66 6.63
C VAL A 90 -16.67 -0.47 5.90
N ALA A 91 -16.04 0.03 4.84
CA ALA A 91 -16.61 1.11 4.01
C ALA A 91 -17.84 0.66 3.22
N LEU A 92 -17.94 -0.62 2.84
CA LEU A 92 -19.10 -1.20 2.15
C LEU A 92 -20.28 -1.52 3.09
N THR A 93 -19.99 -1.82 4.35
CA THR A 93 -21.02 -2.19 5.35
C THR A 93 -21.62 -1.00 6.10
N ARG A 94 -21.06 0.19 5.93
CA ARG A 94 -21.51 1.45 6.57
C ARG A 94 -22.60 2.20 5.78
N ASP A 95 -23.45 1.48 5.05
CA ASP A 95 -24.63 2.05 4.38
C ASP A 95 -25.65 2.63 5.38
#